data_AF-A0A3D1X804-F1
#
_entry.id   AF-A0A3D1X804-F1
#
_cell.length_a   1.000
_cell.length_b   1.000
_cell.length_c   1.000
_cell.angle_alpha   90.00
_cell.angle_beta   90.00
_cell.angle_gamma   90.00
#
_symmetry.space_group_name_H-M   'P 1'
#
loop_
_entity.id
_entity.type
_entity.pdbx_description
1 polymer ?
#
loop_
_entity_poly.entity_id
_entity_poly.type
_entity_poly.pdbx_seq_one_letter_code
_entity_poly.pdbx_strand_id
1 'polypeptide(L)'
;MSKRKTIKCLVSELGRSQKKIRELQELNLRLLQDAADFRGISTALEAIIVQTALKYGDDASGTNTKPRAGKRLTLSEFNVQQTCREHKVRACRDEKTGGCIIEVELQGSKEDDTPSEPNAESGGLNDE
;
A
#
# COMPACT_ATOMS: atom_id res chain seq x y z
N MET A 1 34.83 49.76 -8.58
CA MET A 1 33.39 49.68 -8.29
C MET A 1 33.03 50.62 -7.15
N SER A 2 31.95 51.38 -7.23
CA SER A 2 31.49 52.23 -6.12
C SER A 2 30.95 51.36 -4.98
N LYS A 3 31.27 51.71 -3.72
CA LYS A 3 30.82 51.00 -2.51
C LYS A 3 29.30 50.75 -2.50
N ARG A 4 28.50 51.71 -3.02
CA ARG A 4 27.04 51.56 -3.14
C ARG A 4 26.61 50.44 -4.10
N LYS A 5 27.32 50.26 -5.22
CA LYS A 5 27.04 49.17 -6.18
C LYS A 5 27.37 47.81 -5.57
N THR A 6 28.48 47.72 -4.84
CA THR A 6 28.87 46.50 -4.12
C THR A 6 27.84 46.11 -3.06
N ILE A 7 27.38 47.06 -2.24
CA ILE A 7 26.34 46.82 -1.23
C ILE A 7 25.06 46.29 -1.88
N LYS A 8 24.62 46.89 -2.99
CA LYS A 8 23.41 46.44 -3.71
C LYS A 8 23.56 45.00 -4.24
N CYS A 9 24.75 44.64 -4.74
CA CYS A 9 25.04 43.29 -5.21
C CYS A 9 24.93 42.27 -4.07
N LEU A 10 25.60 42.54 -2.95
CA LEU A 10 25.59 41.68 -1.77
C LEU A 10 24.18 41.48 -1.19
N VAL A 11 23.36 42.53 -1.13
CA VAL A 11 21.96 42.41 -0.70
C VAL A 11 21.17 41.48 -1.62
N SER A 12 21.39 41.57 -2.94
CA SER A 12 20.71 40.69 -3.89
C SER A 12 21.15 39.23 -3.78
N GLU A 13 22.44 38.99 -3.55
CA GLU A 13 23.00 37.65 -3.34
C GLU A 13 22.51 37.06 -2.03
N LEU A 14 22.50 37.84 -0.95
CA LEU A 14 21.95 37.43 0.34
C LEU A 14 20.47 37.04 0.21
N GLY A 15 19.67 37.83 -0.50
CA GLY A 15 18.26 37.50 -0.76
C GLY A 15 18.09 36.19 -1.54
N ARG A 16 18.92 35.95 -2.57
CA ARG A 16 18.93 34.68 -3.32
C ARG A 16 19.31 33.50 -2.43
N SER A 17 20.35 33.66 -1.61
CA SER A 17 20.80 32.63 -0.66
C SER A 17 19.72 32.31 0.37
N GLN A 18 19.07 33.33 0.94
CA GLN A 18 17.95 33.15 1.87
C GLN A 18 16.75 32.45 1.23
N LYS A 19 16.46 32.73 -0.05
CA LYS A 19 15.42 32.02 -0.80
C LYS A 19 15.77 30.54 -0.96
N LYS A 20 17.00 30.24 -1.38
CA LYS A 20 17.47 28.87 -1.56
C LYS A 20 17.49 28.07 -0.25
N ILE A 21 17.84 28.71 0.86
CA ILE A 21 17.77 28.09 2.20
C ILE A 21 16.33 27.68 2.52
N ARG A 22 15.33 28.54 2.27
CA ARG A 22 13.92 28.21 2.50
C ARG A 22 13.44 27.04 1.64
N GLU A 23 13.79 27.04 0.35
CA GLU A 23 13.46 25.94 -0.56
C GLU A 23 14.07 24.60 -0.09
N LEU A 24 15.33 24.63 0.37
CA LEU A 24 15.99 23.44 0.92
C LEU A 24 15.37 22.97 2.23
N GLN A 25 14.96 23.88 3.10
CA GLN A 25 14.27 23.54 4.35
C GLN A 25 12.92 22.86 4.08
N GLU A 26 12.15 23.37 3.12
CA GLU A 26 10.89 22.76 2.71
C GLU A 26 11.09 21.37 2.11
N LEU A 27 12.08 21.21 1.23
CA LEU A 27 12.42 19.90 0.67
C LEU A 27 12.85 18.91 1.75
N ASN A 28 13.68 19.34 2.70
CA ASN A 28 14.15 18.48 3.78
C ASN A 28 12.99 18.03 4.68
N LEU A 29 12.02 18.90 4.95
CA LEU A 29 10.82 18.52 5.70
C LEU A 29 10.01 17.43 4.97
N ARG A 30 9.82 17.57 3.65
CA ARG A 30 9.15 16.56 2.83
C ARG A 30 9.89 15.22 2.85
N LEU A 31 11.21 15.24 2.69
CA LEU A 31 12.04 14.03 2.75
C LEU A 31 11.98 13.33 4.11
N LEU A 32 11.91 14.09 5.20
CA LEU A 32 11.74 13.52 6.55
C LEU A 32 10.37 12.85 6.71
N GLN A 33 9.31 13.45 6.16
CA GLN A 33 7.97 12.86 6.13
C GLN A 33 7.98 11.54 5.34
N ASP A 34 8.50 11.56 4.10
CA ASP A 34 8.58 10.38 3.24
C ASP A 34 9.38 9.25 3.90
N ALA A 35 10.47 9.57 4.59
CA ALA A 35 11.28 8.60 5.32
C ALA A 35 10.53 7.98 6.52
N ALA A 36 9.70 8.77 7.21
CA ALA A 36 8.86 8.28 8.29
C ALA A 36 7.75 7.35 7.76
N ASP A 37 7.10 7.72 6.66
CA ASP A 37 6.06 6.92 6.02
C ASP A 37 6.64 5.59 5.50
N PHE A 38 7.81 5.62 4.86
CA PHE A 38 8.52 4.42 4.41
C PHE A 38 8.86 3.49 5.57
N ARG A 39 9.31 4.02 6.71
CA ARG A 39 9.57 3.23 7.92
C ARG A 39 8.29 2.57 8.45
N GLY A 40 7.16 3.29 8.40
CA GLY A 40 5.85 2.74 8.75
C GLY A 40 5.49 1.54 7.89
N ILE A 41 5.63 1.68 6.56
CA ILE A 41 5.36 0.60 5.59
C ILE A 41 6.29 -0.60 5.82
N SER A 42 7.59 -0.36 6.01
CA SER A 42 8.58 -1.42 6.26
C SER A 42 8.23 -2.23 7.51
N THR A 43 7.88 -1.54 8.61
CA THR A 43 7.49 -2.19 9.86
C THR A 43 6.22 -3.03 9.69
N ALA A 44 5.22 -2.50 8.97
CA ALA A 44 3.98 -3.23 8.71
C ALA A 44 4.22 -4.48 7.86
N LEU A 45 5.06 -4.39 6.83
CA LEU A 45 5.45 -5.53 6.00
C LEU A 45 6.19 -6.60 6.79
N GLU A 46 7.16 -6.19 7.64
CA GLU A 46 7.86 -7.12 8.54
C GLU A 46 6.89 -7.84 9.47
N ALA A 47 5.92 -7.12 10.05
CA ALA A 47 4.90 -7.72 10.92
C ALA A 47 4.06 -8.78 10.18
N ILE A 48 3.65 -8.50 8.95
CA ILE A 48 2.89 -9.46 8.11
C ILE A 48 3.75 -10.69 7.81
N ILE A 49 5.02 -10.52 7.43
CA ILE A 49 5.94 -11.63 7.14
C ILE A 49 6.13 -12.50 8.37
N VAL A 50 6.40 -11.89 9.54
CA VAL A 50 6.57 -12.61 10.80
C VAL A 50 5.30 -13.35 11.19
N GLN A 51 4.14 -12.69 11.13
CA GLN A 51 2.86 -13.33 11.45
C GLN A 51 2.56 -14.52 10.53
N THR A 52 2.79 -14.35 9.23
CA THR A 52 2.59 -15.40 8.22
C THR A 52 3.52 -16.58 8.47
N ALA A 53 4.81 -16.32 8.72
CA ALA A 53 5.78 -17.36 9.03
C ALA A 53 5.48 -18.09 10.35
N LEU A 54 5.03 -17.37 11.38
CA LEU A 54 4.62 -17.99 12.65
C LEU A 54 3.39 -18.89 12.49
N LYS A 55 2.45 -18.50 11.62
CA LYS A 55 1.18 -19.21 11.42
C LYS A 55 1.32 -20.43 10.49
N TYR A 56 2.09 -20.30 9.41
CA TYR A 56 2.14 -21.29 8.33
C TYR A 56 3.53 -21.90 8.11
N GLY A 57 4.56 -21.43 8.82
CA GLY A 57 5.91 -21.97 8.69
C GLY A 57 6.10 -23.28 9.47
N ASP A 58 7.01 -24.09 8.96
CA ASP A 58 7.46 -25.32 9.60
C ASP A 58 8.43 -25.02 10.75
N ASP A 59 8.53 -25.93 11.73
CA ASP A 59 9.57 -25.81 12.76
C ASP A 59 10.95 -25.92 12.12
N ALA A 60 11.77 -24.89 12.32
CA ALA A 60 13.13 -24.87 11.82
C ALA A 60 14.02 -25.82 12.64
N SER A 61 14.03 -27.10 12.28
CA SER A 61 15.04 -28.03 12.81
C SER A 61 16.38 -27.76 12.11
N GLY A 62 17.36 -27.26 12.88
CA GLY A 62 18.72 -27.05 12.38
C GLY A 62 19.46 -28.39 12.29
N THR A 63 20.05 -28.70 11.15
CA THR A 63 21.00 -29.83 11.00
C THR A 63 22.34 -29.59 11.70
N ASN A 64 22.56 -28.40 12.28
CA ASN A 64 23.77 -28.04 13.00
C ASN A 64 23.44 -27.83 14.48
N THR A 65 23.89 -28.77 15.33
CA THR A 65 24.28 -28.76 16.77
C THR A 65 23.76 -27.69 17.77
N LYS A 66 22.79 -26.85 17.44
CA LYS A 66 22.00 -26.03 18.36
C LYS A 66 20.57 -25.90 17.81
N PRO A 67 19.53 -26.31 18.55
CA PRO A 67 18.16 -26.10 18.13
C PRO A 67 17.90 -24.59 18.01
N ARG A 68 17.70 -24.11 16.79
CA ARG A 68 17.34 -22.73 16.53
C ARG A 68 15.82 -22.66 16.56
N ALA A 69 15.25 -22.29 17.72
CA ALA A 69 13.81 -22.11 17.85
C ALA A 69 13.34 -21.01 16.88
N GLY A 70 12.61 -21.40 15.84
CA GLY A 70 12.12 -20.50 14.80
C GLY A 70 11.24 -21.22 13.81
N LYS A 71 10.47 -20.45 13.02
CA LYS A 71 9.63 -20.97 11.94
C LYS A 71 10.28 -20.70 10.59
N ARG A 72 10.25 -21.68 9.70
CA ARG A 72 10.71 -21.55 8.31
C ARG A 72 9.48 -21.56 7.40
N LEU A 73 9.26 -20.44 6.71
CA LEU A 73 8.25 -20.34 5.67
C LEU A 73 8.93 -20.51 4.30
N THR A 74 8.56 -21.56 3.57
CA THR A 74 9.03 -21.78 2.19
C THR A 74 7.93 -21.32 1.24
N LEU A 75 8.24 -20.37 0.35
CA LEU A 75 7.31 -19.82 -0.62
C LEU A 75 7.76 -20.21 -2.03
N SER A 76 6.80 -20.46 -2.92
CA SER A 76 7.08 -20.59 -4.35
C SER A 76 7.44 -19.24 -4.96
N GLU A 77 8.04 -19.25 -6.14
CA GLU A 77 8.28 -18.02 -6.90
C GLU A 77 6.97 -17.25 -7.10
N PHE A 78 6.99 -15.95 -6.81
CA PHE A 78 5.80 -15.11 -6.80
C PHE A 78 6.00 -13.90 -7.72
N ASN A 79 5.23 -13.84 -8.81
CA ASN A 79 5.26 -12.72 -9.74
C ASN A 79 4.31 -11.61 -9.28
N VAL A 80 4.84 -10.66 -8.50
CA VAL A 80 4.06 -9.53 -7.95
C VAL A 80 3.33 -8.74 -9.04
N GLN A 81 4.00 -8.45 -10.16
CA GLN A 81 3.42 -7.60 -11.20
C GLN A 81 2.22 -8.24 -11.88
N GLN A 82 2.30 -9.55 -12.16
CA GLN A 82 1.20 -10.28 -12.76
C GLN A 82 0.05 -10.42 -11.75
N THR A 83 0.35 -10.87 -10.52
CA THR A 83 -0.68 -11.07 -9.50
C THR A 83 -1.44 -9.78 -9.19
N CYS A 84 -0.77 -8.64 -9.08
CA CYS A 84 -1.42 -7.35 -8.83
C CYS A 84 -2.25 -6.82 -10.00
N ARG A 85 -2.05 -7.32 -11.23
CA ARG A 85 -2.90 -6.98 -12.39
C ARG A 85 -4.13 -7.89 -12.48
N GLU A 86 -3.98 -9.13 -12.06
CA GLU A 86 -5.02 -10.16 -12.11
C GLU A 86 -5.93 -10.13 -10.89
N HIS A 87 -5.50 -9.50 -9.79
CA HIS A 87 -6.23 -9.52 -8.52
C HIS A 87 -6.50 -8.11 -8.02
N LYS A 88 -7.73 -7.89 -7.55
CA LYS A 88 -8.16 -6.69 -6.85
C LYS A 88 -8.15 -6.95 -5.35
N VAL A 89 -7.45 -6.09 -4.61
CA VAL A 89 -7.43 -6.13 -3.14
C VAL A 89 -8.45 -5.13 -2.59
N ARG A 90 -9.31 -5.58 -1.68
CA ARG A 90 -10.20 -4.73 -0.89
C ARG A 90 -9.87 -4.89 0.58
N ALA A 91 -9.90 -3.80 1.32
CA ALA A 91 -9.78 -3.81 2.76
C ALA A 91 -11.01 -3.16 3.36
N CYS A 92 -11.69 -3.86 4.26
CA CYS A 92 -12.84 -3.36 4.99
C CYS A 92 -12.65 -3.59 6.49
N ARG A 93 -13.35 -2.80 7.30
CA ARG A 93 -13.34 -2.98 8.75
C ARG A 93 -14.46 -3.93 9.13
N ASP A 94 -14.14 -4.98 9.85
CA ASP A 94 -15.15 -5.84 10.47
C ASP A 94 -15.83 -5.07 11.60
N GLU A 95 -17.12 -4.80 11.44
CA GLU A 95 -17.92 -4.09 12.44
C GLU A 95 -18.10 -4.90 13.74
N LYS A 96 -17.96 -6.23 13.69
CA LYS A 96 -18.18 -7.11 14.85
C LYS A 96 -16.93 -7.25 15.71
N THR A 97 -15.77 -7.49 15.08
CA THR A 97 -14.51 -7.70 15.81
C THR A 97 -13.66 -6.43 15.89
N GLY A 98 -13.98 -5.41 15.11
CA GLY A 98 -13.17 -4.21 14.94
C GLY A 98 -11.90 -4.43 14.13
N GLY A 99 -11.65 -5.66 13.65
CA GLY A 99 -10.49 -6.06 12.86
C GLY A 99 -10.53 -5.54 11.43
N CYS A 100 -9.40 -5.63 10.73
CA CYS A 100 -9.33 -5.37 9.30
C CYS A 100 -9.47 -6.69 8.54
N ILE A 101 -10.44 -6.77 7.63
CA ILE A 101 -10.60 -7.88 6.69
C ILE A 101 -9.99 -7.43 5.36
N ILE A 102 -9.10 -8.27 4.81
CA ILE A 102 -8.49 -8.07 3.51
C ILE A 102 -8.99 -9.17 2.58
N GLU A 103 -9.64 -8.77 1.50
CA GLU A 103 -10.20 -9.64 0.46
C GLU A 103 -9.40 -9.47 -0.83
N VAL A 104 -9.17 -10.58 -1.53
CA VAL A 104 -8.46 -10.60 -2.81
C VAL A 104 -9.36 -11.30 -3.82
N GLU A 105 -9.83 -10.56 -4.82
CA GLU A 105 -10.75 -11.01 -5.86
C GLU A 105 -10.02 -11.12 -7.20
N LEU A 106 -10.36 -12.13 -8.03
CA LEU A 106 -9.85 -12.20 -9.40
C LEU A 106 -10.52 -11.11 -10.26
N GLN A 107 -9.73 -10.33 -10.98
CA GLN A 107 -10.21 -9.27 -11.84
C GLN A 107 -10.61 -9.85 -13.20
N GLY A 108 -11.93 -9.93 -13.46
CA GLY A 108 -12.46 -10.36 -14.77
C GLY A 108 -13.21 -11.68 -14.78
N SER A 109 -13.52 -12.29 -13.63
CA SER A 109 -14.61 -13.27 -13.59
C SER A 109 -15.93 -12.54 -13.85
N LYS A 110 -16.35 -12.52 -15.11
CA LYS A 110 -17.77 -12.36 -15.44
C LYS A 110 -18.48 -13.55 -14.79
N GLU A 111 -19.06 -13.34 -13.62
CA GLU A 111 -20.29 -14.06 -13.32
C GLU A 111 -21.28 -13.63 -14.39
N ASP A 112 -21.91 -14.60 -15.04
CA ASP A 112 -22.95 -14.40 -16.04
C ASP A 112 -23.97 -13.39 -15.54
N ASP A 113 -23.91 -12.15 -16.08
CA ASP A 113 -25.07 -11.29 -16.20
C ASP A 113 -26.05 -11.96 -17.18
N THR A 114 -26.67 -13.07 -16.77
CA THR A 114 -27.96 -13.45 -17.34
C THR A 114 -28.93 -12.34 -16.98
N PRO A 115 -29.47 -11.58 -17.95
CA PRO A 115 -30.53 -10.65 -17.65
C PRO A 115 -31.72 -11.48 -17.20
N SER A 116 -32.17 -11.29 -15.97
CA SER A 116 -33.48 -11.77 -15.53
C SER A 116 -34.51 -11.25 -16.54
N GLU A 117 -35.09 -12.15 -17.35
CA GLU A 117 -36.19 -11.80 -18.23
C GLU A 117 -37.31 -11.13 -17.40
N PRO A 118 -37.85 -9.99 -17.84
CA PRO A 118 -39.04 -9.47 -17.21
C PRO A 118 -40.21 -10.36 -17.66
N ASN A 119 -40.81 -11.10 -16.72
CA ASN A 119 -42.08 -11.79 -16.96
C ASN A 119 -43.12 -10.80 -17.48
N ALA A 120 -43.35 -10.82 -18.79
CA ALA A 120 -44.48 -10.21 -19.43
C ALA A 120 -45.65 -11.22 -19.35
N GLU A 121 -46.42 -11.16 -18.27
CA GLU A 121 -47.80 -11.62 -18.32
C GLU A 121 -48.71 -10.42 -18.55
N SER A 122 -49.08 -10.30 -19.82
CA SER A 122 -50.11 -9.43 -20.35
C SER A 122 -51.49 -9.83 -19.83
N GLY A 123 -52.18 -8.85 -19.25
CA GLY A 123 -53.60 -8.54 -19.42
C GLY A 123 -54.61 -9.67 -19.66
N GLY A 124 -55.46 -9.88 -18.65
CA GLY A 124 -56.91 -9.66 -18.75
C GLY A 124 -57.75 -10.64 -19.57
N LEU A 125 -58.79 -11.18 -18.94
CA LEU A 125 -60.19 -10.93 -19.31
C LEU A 125 -61.09 -11.60 -18.27
N ASN A 126 -61.88 -10.77 -17.58
CA ASN A 126 -63.15 -11.18 -17.01
C ASN A 126 -64.08 -11.54 -18.16
N ASP A 127 -64.91 -12.57 -17.99
CA ASP A 127 -66.35 -12.59 -18.31
C ASP A 127 -66.85 -14.05 -18.27
N GLU A 128 -67.57 -14.43 -17.20
CA GLU A 128 -69.01 -14.81 -17.18
C GLU A 128 -69.43 -15.36 -15.82
#